data_AF-A0A519W2V6-F1
#
_entry.id   AF-A0A519W2V6-F1
#
_cell.length_a   1.000
_cell.length_b   1.000
_cell.length_c   1.000
_cell.angle_alpha   90.00
_cell.angle_beta   90.00
_cell.angle_gamma   90.00
#
_symmetry.space_group_name_H-M   'P 1'
#
loop_
_entity.id
_entity.type
_entity.pdbx_description
1 polymer ?
#
loop_
_entity_poly.entity_id
_entity_poly.type
_entity_poly.pdbx_seq_one_letter_code
_entity_poly.pdbx_strand_id
1 'polypeptide(L)'
;MITLLIQDTTQALQDTANAVNQALTQPEPELHFIDLLFKGGWVMLPLALLAFLALIIFVERYLTIKKATKDESNLMGQIRSYIQSGNLDGAMSLLRNNNSPLSRMLQKGLKR
;
A
#
# COMPACT_ATOMS: atom_id res chain seq x y z
N MET A 1 65.23 26.69 25.44
CA MET A 1 64.03 27.53 25.70
C MET A 1 63.37 28.05 24.43
N ILE A 2 64.12 28.35 23.35
CA ILE A 2 63.54 28.81 22.06
C ILE A 2 62.92 27.67 21.23
N THR A 3 63.45 26.44 21.34
CA THR A 3 62.97 25.27 20.58
C THR A 3 61.60 24.74 21.02
N LEU A 4 61.20 24.96 22.27
CA LEU A 4 59.90 24.52 22.80
C LEU A 4 58.74 25.36 22.25
N LEU A 5 58.95 26.67 22.07
CA LEU A 5 57.92 27.60 21.58
C LEU A 5 57.53 27.33 20.12
N ILE A 6 58.50 26.88 19.31
CA ILE A 6 58.27 26.54 17.90
C ILE A 6 57.48 25.23 17.79
N GLN A 7 57.71 24.29 18.71
CA GLN A 7 57.06 22.97 18.69
C GLN A 7 55.57 23.06 19.06
N ASP A 8 55.21 23.88 20.05
CA ASP A 8 53.81 24.16 20.40
C ASP A 8 53.05 24.83 19.26
N THR A 9 53.71 25.75 18.55
CA THR A 9 53.12 26.43 17.38
C THR A 9 52.89 25.44 16.23
N THR A 10 53.80 24.49 16.00
CA THR A 10 53.62 23.44 14.98
C THR A 10 52.53 22.43 15.32
N GLN A 11 52.35 22.10 16.61
CA GLN A 11 51.28 21.19 17.06
C GLN A 11 49.90 21.85 16.92
N ALA A 12 49.74 23.11 17.32
CA ALA A 12 48.49 23.84 17.15
C ALA A 12 48.06 23.96 15.67
N LEU A 13 49.02 24.11 14.75
CA LEU A 13 48.77 24.13 13.32
C LEU A 13 48.38 22.75 12.78
N GLN A 14 49.00 21.68 13.28
CA GLN A 14 48.65 20.29 12.93
C GLN A 14 47.26 19.91 13.45
N ASP A 15 46.91 20.30 14.67
CA ASP A 15 45.59 20.04 15.26
C ASP A 15 44.50 20.83 14.53
N THR A 16 44.79 22.06 14.11
CA THR A 16 43.88 22.86 13.27
C THR A 16 43.72 22.23 11.89
N ALA A 17 44.81 21.75 11.27
CA ALA A 17 44.73 21.05 9.97
C ALA A 17 43.98 19.72 10.08
N ASN A 18 44.18 18.95 11.15
CA ASN A 18 43.48 17.68 11.39
C ASN A 18 41.99 17.91 11.67
N ALA A 19 41.63 18.92 12.47
CA ALA A 19 40.24 19.29 12.73
C ALA A 19 39.50 19.72 11.45
N VAL A 20 40.17 20.47 10.56
CA VAL A 20 39.61 20.86 9.26
C VAL A 20 39.45 19.66 8.33
N ASN A 21 40.43 18.75 8.27
CA ASN A 21 40.29 17.51 7.48
C ASN A 21 39.13 16.64 7.98
N GLN A 22 38.95 16.53 9.30
CA GLN A 22 37.87 15.76 9.91
C GLN A 22 36.47 16.37 9.68
N ALA A 23 36.39 17.70 9.54
CA ALA A 23 35.15 18.40 9.20
C ALA A 23 34.76 18.26 7.71
N LEU A 24 35.74 18.05 6.82
CA LEU A 24 35.51 17.90 5.38
C LEU A 24 35.25 16.43 4.94
N THR A 25 35.59 15.45 5.79
CA THR A 25 35.36 14.01 5.54
C THR A 25 34.16 13.42 6.26
N GLN A 26 33.25 14.23 6.82
CA GLN A 26 31.96 13.68 7.23
C GLN A 26 31.19 13.31 5.96
N PRO A 27 30.89 12.02 5.71
CA PRO A 27 30.02 11.66 4.62
C PRO A 27 28.69 12.39 4.88
N GLU A 28 28.25 13.22 3.93
CA GLU A 28 26.87 13.71 3.89
C GLU A 28 25.99 12.51 4.20
N PRO A 29 25.24 12.50 5.33
CA PRO A 29 24.51 11.31 5.72
C PRO A 29 23.49 11.08 4.61
N GLU A 30 23.71 10.07 3.77
CA GLU A 30 22.76 9.71 2.73
C GLU A 30 21.44 9.41 3.43
N LEU A 31 20.49 10.33 3.28
CA LEU A 31 19.23 10.30 4.02
C LEU A 31 18.36 9.19 3.43
N HIS A 32 18.53 7.99 3.99
CA HIS A 32 17.71 6.86 3.67
C HIS A 32 16.33 7.02 4.33
N PHE A 33 15.27 6.75 3.54
CA PHE A 33 13.89 6.78 4.04
C PHE A 33 13.68 5.90 5.28
N ILE A 34 14.42 4.80 5.39
CA ILE A 34 14.31 3.90 6.54
C ILE A 34 14.79 4.57 7.84
N ASP A 35 15.83 5.40 7.77
CA ASP A 35 16.39 6.10 8.94
C ASP A 35 15.42 7.16 9.46
N LEU A 36 14.65 7.79 8.55
CA LEU A 36 13.57 8.71 8.88
C LEU A 36 12.41 7.98 9.60
N LEU A 37 12.09 6.75 9.21
CA LEU A 37 11.09 5.94 9.90
C LEU A 37 11.53 5.60 11.34
N PHE A 38 12.79 5.19 11.52
CA PHE A 38 13.34 4.91 12.85
C PHE A 38 13.45 6.17 13.74
N LYS A 39 13.69 7.34 13.14
CA LYS A 39 13.74 8.61 13.86
C LYS A 39 12.37 9.16 14.29
N GLY A 40 11.26 8.56 13.81
CA GLY A 40 9.89 8.97 14.13
C GLY A 40 9.44 8.74 15.58
N GLY A 41 10.22 8.01 16.39
CA GLY A 41 9.98 7.84 17.82
C GLY A 41 8.71 7.07 18.16
N TRP A 42 8.14 7.31 19.35
CA TRP A 42 7.00 6.56 19.89
C TRP A 42 5.73 6.60 19.01
N VAL A 43 5.55 7.68 18.23
CA VAL A 43 4.40 7.85 17.34
C VAL A 43 4.41 6.87 16.16
N MET A 44 5.56 6.25 15.86
CA MET A 44 5.68 5.25 14.79
C MET A 44 4.90 3.96 15.10
N LEU A 45 4.79 3.58 16.37
CA LEU A 45 4.12 2.35 16.79
C LEU A 45 2.61 2.33 16.46
N PRO A 46 1.80 3.32 16.88
CA PRO A 46 0.38 3.34 16.52
C PRO A 46 0.17 3.52 15.02
N LEU A 47 1.06 4.23 14.33
CA LEU A 47 0.98 4.44 12.89
C LEU A 47 1.24 3.14 12.11
N ALA A 48 2.22 2.36 12.54
CA ALA A 48 2.48 1.03 12.00
C ALA A 48 1.30 0.07 12.25
N LEU A 49 0.68 0.13 13.44
CA LEU A 49 -0.52 -0.67 13.75
C LEU A 49 -1.69 -0.26 12.85
N LEU A 50 -1.95 1.04 12.70
CA LEU A 50 -2.99 1.55 11.80
C LEU A 50 -2.75 1.14 10.35
N ALA A 51 -1.51 1.22 9.87
CA ALA A 51 -1.14 0.80 8.52
C ALA A 51 -1.38 -0.70 8.30
N PHE A 52 -1.03 -1.53 9.28
CA PHE A 52 -1.29 -2.96 9.24
C PHE A 52 -2.80 -3.27 9.23
N LEU A 53 -3.57 -2.60 10.08
CA LEU A 53 -5.02 -2.77 10.13
C LEU A 53 -5.70 -2.30 8.82
N ALA A 54 -5.23 -1.19 8.26
CA ALA A 54 -5.68 -0.69 6.97
C ALA A 54 -5.40 -1.69 5.85
N LEU A 55 -4.22 -2.32 5.84
CA LEU A 55 -3.88 -3.36 4.86
C LEU A 55 -4.84 -4.55 4.94
N ILE A 56 -5.19 -5.01 6.14
CA ILE A 56 -6.14 -6.11 6.33
C ILE A 56 -7.52 -5.74 5.75
N ILE A 57 -8.06 -4.58 6.14
CA ILE A 57 -9.37 -4.10 5.65
C ILE A 57 -9.35 -3.93 4.14
N PHE A 58 -8.26 -3.42 3.59
CA PHE A 58 -8.10 -3.21 2.15
C PHE A 58 -8.16 -4.54 1.40
N VAL A 59 -7.44 -5.57 1.87
CA VAL A 59 -7.44 -6.90 1.25
C VAL A 59 -8.82 -7.56 1.34
N GLU A 60 -9.46 -7.54 2.51
CA GLU A 60 -10.80 -8.10 2.70
C GLU A 60 -11.82 -7.43 1.76
N ARG A 61 -11.81 -6.10 1.73
CA ARG A 61 -12.70 -5.33 0.87
C ARG A 61 -12.43 -5.62 -0.60
N TYR A 62 -11.15 -5.66 -1.00
CA TYR A 62 -10.76 -5.95 -2.39
C TYR A 62 -11.24 -7.33 -2.84
N LEU A 63 -11.02 -8.36 -2.03
CA LEU A 63 -11.47 -9.72 -2.34
C LEU A 63 -13.00 -9.81 -2.41
N THR A 64 -13.71 -9.14 -1.50
CA THR A 64 -15.18 -9.12 -1.46
C THR A 64 -15.75 -8.49 -2.72
N ILE A 65 -15.25 -7.31 -3.12
CA ILE A 65 -15.69 -6.63 -4.35
C ILE A 65 -15.37 -7.51 -5.57
N LYS A 66 -14.14 -8.04 -5.66
CA LYS A 66 -13.73 -8.87 -6.79
C LYS A 66 -14.59 -10.13 -6.93
N LYS A 67 -14.95 -10.77 -5.82
CA LYS A 67 -15.82 -11.95 -5.81
C LYS A 67 -17.24 -11.60 -6.29
N ALA A 68 -17.82 -10.52 -5.75
CA ALA A 68 -19.16 -10.07 -6.13
C ALA A 68 -19.26 -9.73 -7.63
N THR A 69 -18.25 -9.06 -8.20
CA THR A 69 -18.23 -8.73 -9.64
C THR A 69 -18.14 -9.95 -10.54
N LYS A 70 -17.38 -10.99 -10.13
CA LYS A 70 -17.21 -12.21 -10.95
C LYS A 70 -18.51 -13.00 -11.06
N ASP A 71 -19.25 -13.11 -9.95
CA ASP A 71 -20.52 -13.86 -9.91
C ASP A 71 -21.60 -13.17 -10.76
N GLU A 72 -21.65 -11.84 -10.76
CA GLU A 72 -22.59 -11.05 -11.58
C GLU A 72 -22.31 -11.13 -13.09
N SER A 73 -21.03 -11.08 -13.50
CA SER A 73 -20.65 -11.20 -14.91
C SER A 73 -21.02 -12.57 -15.49
N ASN A 74 -20.80 -13.64 -14.72
CA ASN A 74 -21.15 -14.99 -15.14
C ASN A 74 -22.67 -15.17 -15.28
N LEU A 75 -23.45 -14.64 -14.33
CA LEU A 75 -24.91 -14.66 -14.38
C LEU A 75 -25.44 -13.95 -15.63
N MET A 76 -24.94 -12.74 -15.92
CA MET A 76 -25.37 -11.96 -17.07
C MET A 76 -25.10 -12.69 -18.40
N GLY A 77 -23.95 -13.37 -18.51
CA GLY A 77 -23.62 -14.18 -19.68
C GLY A 77 -24.64 -15.31 -19.91
N GLN A 78 -24.97 -16.06 -18.86
CA GLN A 78 -25.96 -17.15 -18.94
C GLN A 78 -27.36 -16.63 -19.29
N ILE A 79 -27.80 -15.53 -18.68
CA ILE A 79 -29.11 -14.93 -18.98
C ILE A 79 -29.21 -14.47 -20.43
N ARG A 80 -28.16 -13.85 -20.97
CA ARG A 80 -28.13 -13.48 -22.39
C ARG A 80 -28.31 -14.68 -23.30
N SER A 81 -27.66 -15.82 -23.01
CA SER A 81 -27.85 -17.04 -23.80
C SER A 81 -29.27 -17.60 -23.71
N TYR A 82 -29.90 -17.59 -22.52
CA TYR A 82 -31.28 -18.05 -22.36
C TYR A 82 -32.30 -17.17 -23.11
N ILE A 83 -32.07 -15.85 -23.14
CA ILE A 83 -32.91 -14.92 -23.90
C ILE A 83 -32.73 -15.13 -25.41
N GLN A 84 -31.49 -15.29 -25.88
CA GLN A 84 -31.22 -15.56 -27.30
C GLN A 84 -31.82 -16.89 -27.77
N SER A 85 -31.85 -17.91 -26.90
CA SER A 85 -32.49 -19.19 -27.20
C SER A 85 -34.01 -19.19 -27.02
N GLY A 86 -34.61 -18.06 -26.63
CA GLY A 86 -36.06 -17.95 -26.39
C GLY A 86 -36.57 -18.70 -25.15
N ASN A 87 -35.68 -19.18 -24.26
CA ASN A 87 -36.04 -19.97 -23.09
C ASN A 87 -36.14 -19.08 -21.84
N LEU A 88 -37.30 -18.46 -21.66
CA LEU A 88 -37.55 -17.55 -20.52
C LEU A 88 -37.73 -18.29 -19.18
N ASP A 89 -38.25 -19.51 -19.22
CA ASP A 89 -38.43 -20.34 -18.01
C ASP A 89 -37.08 -20.73 -17.40
N GLY A 90 -36.10 -21.08 -18.23
CA GLY A 90 -34.71 -21.34 -17.84
C GLY A 90 -34.02 -20.10 -17.27
N ALA A 91 -34.24 -18.94 -17.86
CA ALA A 91 -33.75 -17.68 -17.31
C ALA A 91 -34.34 -17.40 -15.92
N MET A 92 -35.64 -17.61 -15.74
CA MET A 92 -36.33 -17.39 -14.45
C MET A 92 -35.93 -18.38 -13.35
N SER A 93 -35.57 -19.62 -13.70
CA SER A 93 -35.05 -20.60 -12.73
C SER A 93 -33.63 -20.24 -12.29
N LEU A 94 -32.76 -19.83 -13.22
CA LEU A 94 -31.40 -19.37 -12.91
C LEU A 94 -31.40 -18.16 -11.97
N LEU A 95 -32.26 -17.17 -12.25
CA LEU A 95 -32.38 -15.98 -11.40
C LEU A 95 -32.95 -16.28 -10.01
N ARG A 96 -33.79 -17.32 -9.87
CA ARG A 96 -34.30 -17.76 -8.56
C ARG A 96 -33.24 -18.48 -7.72
N ASN A 97 -32.36 -19.22 -8.38
CA ASN A 97 -31.28 -19.94 -7.70
C ASN A 97 -30.13 -19.01 -7.27
N ASN A 98 -29.90 -17.92 -8.01
CA ASN A 98 -28.85 -16.96 -7.68
C ASN A 98 -29.44 -15.76 -6.92
N ASN A 99 -29.16 -15.59 -5.63
CA ASN A 99 -29.70 -14.49 -4.80
C ASN A 99 -28.80 -13.23 -4.79
N SER A 100 -28.40 -12.74 -5.97
CA SER A 100 -27.63 -11.49 -6.09
C SER A 100 -28.55 -10.25 -6.26
N PRO A 101 -28.06 -9.04 -5.95
CA PRO A 101 -28.80 -7.81 -6.26
C PRO A 101 -29.18 -7.71 -7.74
N LEU A 102 -28.25 -8.08 -8.63
CA LEU A 102 -28.48 -8.12 -10.07
C LEU A 102 -29.60 -9.09 -10.47
N SER A 103 -29.64 -10.30 -9.89
CA SER A 103 -30.69 -11.28 -10.24
C SER A 103 -32.09 -10.81 -9.85
N ARG A 104 -32.20 -10.11 -8.71
CA ARG A 104 -33.46 -9.51 -8.23
C ARG A 104 -33.93 -8.39 -9.15
N MET A 105 -33.01 -7.57 -9.66
CA MET A 105 -33.32 -6.55 -10.66
C MET A 105 -33.80 -7.18 -11.98
N LEU A 106 -33.07 -8.18 -12.49
CA LEU A 106 -33.41 -8.87 -13.74
C LEU A 106 -34.75 -9.62 -13.63
N GLN A 107 -35.04 -10.28 -12.50
CA GLN A 107 -36.33 -10.94 -12.25
C GLN A 107 -37.52 -9.98 -12.39
N LYS A 108 -37.39 -8.74 -11.88
CA LYS A 108 -38.45 -7.74 -11.98
C LYS A 108 -38.61 -7.24 -13.42
N GLY A 109 -37.53 -7.14 -14.18
CA GLY A 109 -37.55 -6.79 -15.60
C GLY A 109 -38.21 -7.86 -16.48
N LEU A 110 -37.89 -9.14 -16.26
CA LEU A 110 -38.44 -10.26 -17.05
C LEU A 110 -39.89 -10.63 -16.71
N LYS A 111 -40.41 -10.18 -15.55
CA LYS A 111 -41.79 -10.47 -15.13
C LYS A 111 -42.81 -9.46 -15.70
N ARG A 112 -42.35 -8.38 -16.34
CA ARG A 112 -43.21 -7.46 -17.10
C ARG A 112 -43.37 -7.94 -18.53
#